data_AF-A0A949UQ75-F1
#
_entry.id   AF-A0A949UQ75-F1
#
_cell.length_a   1.000
_cell.length_b   1.000
_cell.length_c   1.000
_cell.angle_alpha   90.00
_cell.angle_beta   90.00
_cell.angle_gamma   90.00
#
_symmetry.space_group_name_H-M   'P 1'
#
loop_
_entity.id
_entity.type
_entity.pdbx_description
1 polymer ?
#
loop_
_entity_poly.entity_id
_entity_poly.type
_entity_poly.pdbx_seq_one_letter_code
_entity_poly.pdbx_strand_id
1 'polypeptide(L)'
;MVQISDVEVSLSKVKFKYNIQGSRIDKELKVALILEKRETPVKKGENGGKLLTNSNIVLEEITISLEKKKGLAEIEVPSIVNKEDNLQIVSYLQKSDFEITGATQSEAFNLH
;
A
#
# COMPACT_ATOMS: atom_id res chain seq x y z
N MET A 1 -5.17 16.08 -4.19
CA MET A 1 -5.76 14.92 -3.49
C MET A 1 -5.69 13.69 -4.38
N VAL A 2 -5.32 12.55 -3.82
CA VAL A 2 -5.38 11.24 -4.48
C VAL A 2 -6.64 10.52 -4.00
N GLN A 3 -7.29 9.79 -4.89
CA GLN A 3 -8.40 8.91 -4.57
C GLN A 3 -8.12 7.53 -5.15
N ILE A 4 -8.36 6.50 -4.35
CA ILE A 4 -8.31 5.08 -4.74
C ILE A 4 -9.74 4.55 -4.68
N SER A 5 -10.12 3.74 -5.67
CA SER A 5 -11.47 3.19 -5.82
C SER A 5 -11.43 1.88 -6.59
N ASP A 6 -12.53 1.14 -6.57
CA ASP A 6 -12.71 -0.12 -7.30
C ASP A 6 -11.54 -1.10 -7.06
N VAL A 7 -11.26 -1.37 -5.78
CA VAL A 7 -10.21 -2.30 -5.38
C VAL A 7 -10.69 -3.73 -5.62
N GLU A 8 -10.05 -4.42 -6.56
CA GLU A 8 -10.30 -5.81 -6.90
C GLU A 8 -9.12 -6.65 -6.41
N VAL A 9 -9.41 -7.65 -5.57
CA VAL A 9 -8.38 -8.43 -4.88
C VAL A 9 -8.35 -9.87 -5.39
N SER A 10 -7.14 -10.38 -5.61
CA SER A 10 -6.85 -11.78 -5.92
C SER A 10 -5.62 -12.24 -5.14
N LEU A 11 -5.35 -13.55 -5.13
CA LEU A 11 -4.22 -14.14 -4.43
C LEU A 11 -2.85 -13.56 -4.80
N SER A 12 -2.68 -13.08 -6.03
CA SER A 12 -1.37 -12.64 -6.54
C SER A 12 -1.32 -11.16 -6.89
N LYS A 13 -2.46 -10.48 -6.98
CA LYS A 13 -2.54 -9.08 -7.42
C LYS A 13 -3.71 -8.35 -6.79
N VAL A 14 -3.50 -7.06 -6.53
CA VAL A 14 -4.57 -6.09 -6.25
C VAL A 14 -4.64 -5.11 -7.40
N LYS A 15 -5.83 -4.96 -7.99
CA LYS A 15 -6.12 -3.99 -9.05
C LYS A 15 -6.97 -2.87 -8.49
N PHE A 16 -6.76 -1.64 -8.95
CA PHE A 16 -7.51 -0.50 -8.46
C PHE A 16 -7.52 0.64 -9.48
N LYS A 17 -8.50 1.53 -9.36
CA LYS A 17 -8.55 2.81 -10.05
C LYS A 17 -7.97 3.91 -9.18
N TYR A 18 -7.20 4.80 -9.80
CA TYR A 18 -6.74 6.04 -9.17
C TYR A 18 -7.33 7.27 -9.86
N ASN A 19 -7.55 8.34 -9.09
CA ASN A 19 -7.92 9.66 -9.58
C ASN A 19 -7.17 10.75 -8.80
N ILE A 20 -6.63 11.73 -9.53
CA ILE A 20 -5.87 12.84 -8.96
C ILE A 20 -6.61 14.14 -9.20
N GLN A 21 -6.95 14.81 -8.10
CA GLN A 21 -7.51 16.14 -8.08
C GLN A 21 -6.41 17.17 -7.75
N GLY A 22 -6.27 18.18 -8.60
CA GLY A 22 -5.24 19.22 -8.49
C GLY A 22 -4.09 19.07 -9.50
N SER A 23 -2.97 19.74 -9.21
CA SER A 23 -1.77 19.73 -10.07
C SER A 23 -0.98 18.43 -9.92
N ARG A 24 -0.50 17.92 -11.07
CA ARG A 24 0.37 16.74 -11.22
C ARG A 24 1.79 17.09 -11.70
N ILE A 25 2.06 18.38 -11.92
CA ILE A 25 3.35 18.83 -12.42
C ILE A 25 4.42 18.45 -11.39
N ASP A 26 5.51 17.87 -11.88
CA ASP A 26 6.68 17.43 -11.11
C ASP A 26 6.34 16.48 -9.96
N LYS A 27 5.33 15.62 -10.15
CA LYS A 27 4.89 14.64 -9.15
C LYS A 27 4.78 13.25 -9.73
N GLU A 28 5.06 12.28 -8.89
CA GLU A 28 4.76 10.87 -9.11
C GLU A 28 3.71 10.42 -8.10
N LEU A 29 2.93 9.41 -8.47
CA LEU A 29 2.07 8.70 -7.52
C LEU A 29 2.81 7.46 -7.03
N LYS A 30 3.09 7.42 -5.74
CA LYS A 30 3.58 6.23 -5.04
C LYS A 30 2.39 5.48 -4.48
N VAL A 31 2.39 4.16 -4.61
CA VAL A 31 1.34 3.29 -4.09
C VAL A 31 1.99 2.11 -3.38
N ALA A 32 1.74 2.00 -2.08
CA ALA A 32 2.24 0.93 -1.24
C ALA A 32 1.11 -0.03 -0.86
N LEU A 33 1.36 -1.33 -1.01
CA LEU A 33 0.55 -2.39 -0.40
C LEU A 33 1.04 -2.60 1.03
N ILE A 34 0.13 -2.43 1.98
CA ILE A 34 0.43 -2.44 3.41
C ILE A 34 -0.23 -3.66 4.06
N LEU A 35 0.52 -4.39 4.88
CA LEU A 35 -0.03 -5.30 5.87
C LEU A 35 -0.27 -4.53 7.17
N GLU A 36 -1.53 -4.49 7.62
CA GLU A 36 -1.96 -3.66 8.74
C GLU A 36 -1.21 -4.02 10.02
N LYS A 37 -1.10 -5.32 10.32
CA LYS A 37 -0.46 -5.83 11.52
C LYS A 37 0.05 -7.25 11.34
N ARG A 38 1.19 -7.57 11.97
CA ARG A 38 1.67 -8.94 12.18
C ARG A 38 2.30 -9.11 13.55
N GLU A 39 1.93 -10.20 14.21
CA GLU A 39 2.47 -10.61 15.50
C GLU A 39 3.45 -11.78 15.31
N THR A 40 4.68 -11.63 15.80
CA THR A 40 5.73 -12.64 15.68
C THR A 40 6.18 -13.10 17.07
N PRO A 41 6.04 -14.39 17.42
CA PRO A 41 6.53 -14.90 18.70
C PRO A 41 8.06 -15.03 18.67
N VAL A 42 8.74 -14.42 19.65
CA VAL A 42 10.20 -14.49 19.76
C VAL A 42 10.59 -15.61 20.72
N LYS A 43 11.18 -16.68 20.19
CA LYS A 43 11.46 -17.90 20.97
C LYS A 43 12.64 -17.76 21.94
N LYS A 44 13.68 -16.98 21.61
CA LYS A 44 14.92 -16.83 22.39
C LYS A 44 15.53 -15.44 22.18
N GLY A 45 16.42 -15.02 23.08
CA GLY A 45 17.13 -13.73 23.04
C GLY A 45 16.61 -12.74 24.09
N GLU A 46 17.05 -11.48 24.03
CA GLU A 46 16.64 -10.42 24.97
C GLU A 46 15.11 -10.21 25.00
N ASN A 47 14.46 -10.42 23.86
CA ASN A 47 13.00 -10.40 23.72
C ASN A 47 12.36 -11.80 23.74
N GLY A 48 13.10 -12.82 24.15
CA GLY A 48 12.61 -14.20 24.25
C GLY A 48 11.39 -14.31 25.18
N GLY A 49 10.39 -15.05 24.73
CA GLY A 49 9.13 -15.24 25.45
C GLY A 49 8.10 -14.12 25.23
N LYS A 50 8.42 -13.08 24.45
CA LYS A 50 7.49 -12.00 24.10
C LYS A 50 6.94 -12.15 22.68
N LEU A 51 5.86 -11.40 22.42
CA LEU A 51 5.25 -11.23 21.11
C LEU A 51 5.63 -9.86 20.56
N LEU A 52 6.23 -9.82 19.36
CA LEU A 52 6.52 -8.56 18.67
C LEU A 52 5.36 -8.22 17.73
N THR A 53 4.77 -7.05 17.91
CA THR A 53 3.75 -6.51 17.01
C THR A 53 4.39 -5.50 16.07
N ASN A 54 4.26 -5.73 14.76
CA ASN A 54 4.61 -4.76 13.73
C ASN A 54 3.32 -4.31 13.03
N SER A 55 3.21 -3.03 12.71
CA SER A 55 2.05 -2.45 12.03
C SER A 55 2.47 -1.59 10.85
N ASN A 56 1.57 -1.39 9.89
CA ASN A 56 1.82 -0.63 8.66
C ASN A 56 3.06 -1.15 7.89
N ILE A 57 3.15 -2.47 7.77
CA ILE A 57 4.29 -3.13 7.13
C ILE A 57 4.14 -2.98 5.61
N VAL A 58 5.05 -2.25 4.97
CA VAL A 58 5.09 -2.13 3.51
C VAL A 58 5.52 -3.48 2.93
N LEU A 59 4.66 -4.06 2.11
CA LEU A 59 4.92 -5.34 1.43
C LEU A 59 5.49 -5.14 0.03
N GLU A 60 4.96 -4.15 -0.69
CA GLU A 60 5.35 -3.81 -2.06
C GLU A 60 5.06 -2.32 -2.30
N GLU A 61 5.83 -1.66 -3.16
CA GLU A 61 5.59 -0.29 -3.57
C GLU A 61 5.81 -0.12 -5.07
N ILE A 62 4.84 0.50 -5.75
CA ILE A 62 4.96 0.88 -7.15
C ILE A 62 4.95 2.39 -7.33
N THR A 63 5.57 2.84 -8.41
CA THR A 63 5.58 4.24 -8.84
C THR A 63 4.81 4.37 -10.15
N ILE A 64 3.92 5.35 -10.23
CA ILE A 64 3.12 5.65 -11.43
C ILE A 64 3.42 7.06 -11.91
N SER A 65 3.95 7.16 -13.13
CA SER A 65 4.13 8.43 -13.85
C SER A 65 2.77 9.04 -14.21
N LEU A 66 2.61 10.33 -13.90
CA LEU A 66 1.30 10.98 -13.94
C LEU A 66 0.99 11.67 -15.27
N GLU A 67 1.06 10.94 -16.37
CA GLU A 67 0.65 11.43 -17.70
C GLU A 67 -0.85 11.73 -17.78
N LYS A 68 -1.68 10.95 -17.06
CA LYS A 68 -3.14 11.14 -16.93
C LYS A 68 -3.56 11.37 -15.47
N LYS A 69 -4.69 12.06 -15.27
CA LYS A 69 -5.28 12.27 -13.92
C LYS A 69 -5.92 11.02 -13.35
N LYS A 70 -6.29 10.08 -14.20
CA LYS A 70 -7.00 8.85 -13.85
C LYS A 70 -6.38 7.68 -14.59
N GLY A 71 -6.42 6.52 -13.97
CA GLY A 71 -5.96 5.29 -14.59
C GLY A 71 -6.31 4.06 -13.77
N LEU A 72 -5.98 2.91 -14.34
CA LEU A 72 -5.98 1.61 -13.69
C LEU A 72 -4.53 1.28 -13.34
N ALA A 73 -4.32 0.68 -12.18
CA ALA A 73 -3.03 0.18 -11.75
C ALA A 73 -3.21 -1.18 -11.08
N GLU A 74 -2.11 -1.91 -11.00
CA GLU A 74 -2.04 -3.18 -10.29
C GLU A 74 -0.74 -3.24 -9.49
N ILE A 75 -0.81 -3.88 -8.32
CA ILE A 75 0.33 -4.16 -7.45
C ILE A 75 0.35 -5.66 -7.15
N GLU A 76 1.54 -6.26 -7.19
CA GLU A 76 1.71 -7.68 -6.88
C GLU A 76 1.54 -7.92 -5.38
N VAL A 77 0.98 -9.07 -5.04
CA VAL A 77 0.84 -9.54 -3.66
C VAL A 77 1.96 -10.55 -3.40
N PRO A 78 2.95 -10.24 -2.55
CA PRO A 78 4.01 -11.17 -2.24
C PRO A 78 3.49 -12.43 -1.56
N SER A 79 4.16 -13.57 -1.80
CA SER A 79 3.74 -14.88 -1.25
C SER A 79 3.77 -14.99 0.28
N ILE A 80 4.36 -14.02 0.98
CA ILE A 80 4.36 -13.93 2.45
C ILE A 80 3.00 -13.50 3.03
N VAL A 81 2.06 -13.08 2.18
CA VAL A 81 0.72 -12.67 2.57
C VAL A 81 -0.20 -13.89 2.64
N ASN A 82 -0.90 -14.02 3.75
CA ASN A 82 -1.90 -15.05 4.00
C ASN A 82 -3.31 -14.51 3.74
N LYS A 83 -4.29 -15.39 3.57
CA LYS A 83 -5.69 -14.97 3.37
C LYS A 83 -6.26 -14.17 4.55
N GLU A 84 -5.83 -14.50 5.76
CA GLU A 84 -6.30 -13.87 7.00
C GLU A 84 -5.61 -12.52 7.28
N ASP A 85 -4.60 -12.16 6.48
CA ASP A 85 -3.88 -10.91 6.64
C ASP A 85 -4.75 -9.74 6.14
N ASN A 86 -4.87 -8.70 6.95
CA ASN A 86 -5.54 -7.45 6.57
C ASN A 86 -4.59 -6.57 5.78
N LEU A 87 -4.97 -6.27 4.55
CA LEU A 87 -4.21 -5.46 3.62
C LEU A 87 -4.88 -4.10 3.39
N GLN A 88 -4.07 -3.11 3.07
CA GLN A 88 -4.52 -1.77 2.70
C GLN A 88 -3.66 -1.22 1.58
N ILE A 89 -4.21 -0.30 0.80
CA ILE A 89 -3.44 0.54 -0.11
C ILE A 89 -3.22 1.89 0.56
N VAL A 90 -1.97 2.30 0.66
CA VAL A 90 -1.59 3.69 0.96
C VAL A 90 -1.00 4.28 -0.30
N SER A 91 -1.49 5.45 -0.71
CA SER A 91 -1.00 6.12 -1.90
C SER A 91 -0.76 7.59 -1.66
N TYR A 92 0.29 8.15 -2.28
CA TYR A 92 0.69 9.52 -2.05
C TYR A 92 1.36 10.15 -3.28
N LEU A 93 1.15 11.47 -3.45
CA LEU A 93 1.81 12.28 -4.47
C LEU A 93 3.10 12.83 -3.91
N GLN A 94 4.21 12.48 -4.54
CA GLN A 94 5.55 12.90 -4.14
C GLN A 94 6.20 13.73 -5.24
N LYS A 95 6.79 14.86 -4.87
CA LYS A 95 7.65 15.65 -5.76
C LYS A 95 9.07 15.08 -5.83
N SER A 96 9.88 15.57 -6.76
CA SER A 96 11.30 15.18 -6.88
C SER A 96 12.17 15.57 -5.67
N ASP A 97 11.74 16.55 -4.87
CA ASP A 97 12.35 16.93 -3.59
C ASP A 97 11.83 16.12 -2.39
N PHE A 98 11.09 15.05 -2.66
CA PHE A 98 10.43 14.16 -1.70
C PHE A 98 9.25 14.76 -0.93
N GLU A 99 8.83 16.00 -1.22
CA GLU A 99 7.64 16.58 -0.59
C GLU A 99 6.38 15.78 -0.95
N ILE A 100 5.64 15.35 0.08
CA ILE A 100 4.34 14.70 -0.08
C ILE A 100 3.25 15.77 -0.10
N THR A 101 2.56 15.88 -1.23
CA THR A 101 1.54 16.93 -1.47
C THR A 101 0.09 16.44 -1.40
N GLY A 102 -0.09 15.17 -1.06
CA GLY A 102 -1.39 14.56 -0.85
C GLY A 102 -1.26 13.06 -0.68
N ALA A 103 -2.11 12.48 0.14
CA ALA A 103 -2.15 11.05 0.41
C ALA A 103 -3.59 10.57 0.58
N THR A 104 -3.81 9.28 0.41
CA THR A 104 -5.04 8.58 0.77
C THR A 104 -4.72 7.15 1.17
N GLN A 105 -5.59 6.58 1.99
CA GLN A 105 -5.58 5.18 2.39
C GLN A 105 -6.91 4.55 1.98
N SER A 106 -6.89 3.32 1.50
CA SER A 106 -8.12 2.55 1.27
C SER A 106 -8.68 1.99 2.57
N GLU A 107 -9.93 1.53 2.54
CA GLU A 107 -10.40 0.59 3.56
C GLU A 107 -9.54 -0.69 3.55
N ALA A 108 -9.52 -1.40 4.68
CA ALA A 108 -8.84 -2.68 4.77
C ALA A 108 -9.60 -3.76 4.01
N PHE A 109 -8.86 -4.69 3.41
CA PHE A 109 -9.37 -5.82 2.66
C PHE A 109 -8.50 -7.06 2.88
N ASN A 110 -9.04 -8.24 2.58
CA ASN A 110 -8.33 -9.52 2.65
C ASN A 110 -8.22 -10.14 1.26
N LEU A 111 -7.35 -11.14 1.10
CA LEU A 111 -7.28 -11.91 -0.14
C LEU A 111 -8.49 -12.83 -0.28
N HIS A 112 -9.03 -12.94 -1.49
CA HIS A 112 -10.09 -13.89 -1.85
C HIS A 112 -9.51 -15.23 -2.34
#